data_AF-A0A7G8EN47-F1
#
_entry.id   AF-A0A7G8EN47-F1
#
_cell.length_a   1.000
_cell.length_b   1.000
_cell.length_c   1.000
_cell.angle_alpha   90.00
_cell.angle_beta   90.00
_cell.angle_gamma   90.00
#
_symmetry.space_group_name_H-M   'P 1'
#
loop_
_entity.id
_entity.type
_entity.pdbx_description
1 polymer ?
#
loop_
_entity_poly.entity_id
_entity_poly.type
_entity_poly.pdbx_seq_one_letter_code
_entity_poly.pdbx_strand_id
1 'polypeptide(L)' 'MTLLLDTSLWIDFTRARSPASLKQFIAPFVLDPEAHLAEPVRFELLRSAARC' A
#
# COMPACT_ATOMS: atom_id res chain seq x y z
N MET A 1 -4.35 -14.46 11.35
CA MET A 1 -4.04 -13.14 11.95
C MET A 1 -4.37 -12.12 10.88
N THR A 2 -5.27 -11.18 11.12
CA THR A 2 -5.71 -10.21 10.09
C THR A 2 -4.77 -9.01 10.12
N LEU A 3 -4.07 -8.75 9.01
CA LEU A 3 -3.11 -7.66 8.89
C LEU A 3 -3.82 -6.47 8.25
N LEU A 4 -4.14 -5.46 9.05
CA LEU A 4 -4.73 -4.20 8.56
C LEU A 4 -3.60 -3.27 8.12
N LEU A 5 -3.51 -3.00 6.83
CA LEU A 5 -2.49 -2.10 6.29
C LEU A 5 -2.94 -0.63 6.40
N ASP A 6 -2.08 0.20 6.98
CA ASP A 6 -2.23 1.65 6.94
C ASP A 6 -1.87 2.21 5.55
N THR A 7 -2.51 3.31 5.16
CA THR A 7 -2.20 4.14 3.98
C THR A 7 -0.70 4.44 3.83
N SER A 8 0.01 4.68 4.93
CA SER A 8 1.43 5.04 4.92
C SER A 8 2.31 3.99 4.25
N LEU A 9 2.05 2.69 4.52
CA LEU A 9 2.78 1.58 3.89
C LEU A 9 2.54 1.51 2.38
N TRP A 10 1.30 1.73 1.95
CA TRP A 10 0.95 1.75 0.53
C TRP A 10 1.56 2.95 -0.22
N ILE A 11 1.57 4.12 0.42
CA ILE A 11 2.21 5.32 -0.14
C ILE A 11 3.71 5.08 -0.28
N ASP A 12 4.37 4.57 0.77
CA ASP A 12 5.81 4.31 0.72
C ASP A 12 6.18 3.23 -0.30
N PHE A 13 5.32 2.22 -0.50
CA PHE A 13 5.51 1.18 -1.51
C PHE A 13 5.38 1.72 -2.95
N THR A 14 4.37 2.56 -3.20
CA THR A 14 4.04 3.06 -4.56
C THR A 14 4.85 4.29 -4.96
N ARG A 15 5.36 5.09 -4.02
CA ARG A 15 6.09 6.32 -4.32
C ARG A 15 7.42 6.03 -5.02
N ALA A 16 7.67 6.73 -6.14
CA ALA A 16 8.86 6.51 -6.96
C ALA A 16 10.19 6.74 -6.20
N ARG A 17 10.21 7.72 -5.28
CA ARG A 17 11.41 8.13 -4.54
C ARG A 17 11.70 7.34 -3.26
N SER A 18 10.84 6.39 -2.87
CA SER A 18 11.09 5.61 -1.66
C SER A 18 12.29 4.66 -1.84
N PRO A 19 13.16 4.49 -0.82
CA PRO A 19 14.31 3.60 -0.89
C PRO A 19 13.93 2.15 -1.26
N ALA A 20 14.77 1.48 -2.04
CA ALA A 20 14.52 0.10 -2.46
C ALA A 20 14.47 -0.88 -1.26
N SER A 21 15.32 -0.67 -0.25
CA SER A 21 15.33 -1.47 0.98
C SER A 21 14.01 -1.34 1.76
N LEU A 22 13.43 -0.14 1.81
CA LEU A 22 12.13 0.09 2.42
C LEU A 22 11.03 -0.62 1.64
N LYS A 23 11.05 -0.55 0.31
CA LYS A 23 10.07 -1.25 -0.54
C LYS A 23 10.16 -2.77 -0.37
N GLN A 24 11.37 -3.34 -0.28
CA GLN A 24 11.58 -4.76 -0.04
C GLN A 24 11.06 -5.19 1.34
N PHE A 25 11.23 -4.35 2.35
CA PHE A 25 10.69 -4.60 3.69
C PHE A 25 9.15 -4.58 3.71
N ILE A 26 8.52 -3.66 2.96
CA ILE A 26 7.06 -3.50 2.90
C ILE A 26 6.39 -4.57 2.02
N ALA A 27 7.09 -5.07 0.99
CA ALA A 27 6.54 -5.95 -0.04
C ALA A 27 5.77 -7.17 0.50
N PRO A 28 6.25 -7.92 1.52
CA PRO A 28 5.52 -9.09 2.03
C PRO A 28 4.15 -8.75 2.62
N PHE A 29 3.97 -7.53 3.14
CA PHE A 29 2.73 -7.09 3.75
C PHE A 29 1.74 -6.57 2.71
N VAL A 30 2.22 -5.81 1.72
CA VAL A 30 1.39 -5.23 0.66
C VAL A 30 0.97 -6.24 -0.40
N LEU A 31 1.83 -7.22 -0.69
CA LEU A 31 1.58 -8.27 -1.68
C LEU A 31 0.87 -9.50 -1.10
N ASP A 32 0.56 -9.50 0.20
CA ASP A 32 -0.23 -10.57 0.82
C ASP A 32 -1.66 -10.54 0.25
N PRO A 33 -2.14 -11.63 -0.39
CA PRO A 33 -3.49 -11.69 -0.94
C PRO A 33 -4.60 -11.60 0.12
N GLU A 34 -4.29 -11.92 1.38
CA GLU A 34 -5.21 -11.79 2.52
C GLU A 34 -5.12 -10.39 3.18
N ALA A 35 -4.29 -9.48 2.65
CA ALA A 35 -4.20 -8.12 3.17
C ALA A 35 -5.49 -7.35 2.88
N HIS A 36 -6.12 -6.90 3.96
CA HIS A 36 -7.29 -6.03 3.86
C HIS A 36 -6.84 -4.58 3.96
N LEU A 37 -7.26 -3.80 2.97
CA LEU A 37 -7.18 -2.34 3.00
C LEU A 37 -8.33 -1.79 3.82
N ALA A 38 -8.07 -0.81 4.70
CA ALA A 38 -9.16 -0.06 5.31
C ALA A 38 -9.96 0.69 4.21
N GLU A 39 -11.29 0.76 4.35
CA GLU A 39 -12.21 1.42 3.40
C GLU A 39 -11.71 2.79 2.88
N PRO A 40 -11.18 3.69 3.74
CA PRO A 40 -10.68 5.00 3.29
C PRO A 40 -9.45 4.89 2.36
N VAL A 41 -8.63 3.86 2.53
CA VAL A 41 -7.42 3.62 1.72
C VAL A 41 -7.80 3.17 0.32
N ARG A 42 -8.82 2.31 0.20
CA ARG A 42 -9.34 1.87 -1.10
C ARG A 42 -9.85 3.06 -1.92
N PHE A 43 -10.58 3.98 -1.29
CA PHE A 43 -11.09 5.17 -1.98
C PHE A 43 -9.96 6.05 -2.52
N GLU A 44 -8.95 6.35 -1.72
CA GLU A 44 -7.81 7.20 -2.13
C GLU A 44 -6.95 6.53 -3.21
N LEU A 45 -6.71 5.22 -3.13
CA LEU A 45 -6.01 4.47 -4.19
C LEU A 45 -6.78 4.49 -5.51
N LEU A 46 -8.09 4.20 -5.49
CA LEU A 46 -8.93 4.24 -6.68
C LEU A 46 -8.99 5.64 -7.28
N ARG A 47 -9.12 6.68 -6.43
CA ARG A 47 -9.11 8.09 -6.84
C ARG A 47 -7.79 8.48 -7.48
N SER A 48 -6.66 8.01 -6.96
CA SER A 48 -5.33 8.27 -7.53
C SER A 48 -5.16 7.55 -8.87
N ALA A 49 -5.57 6.29 -8.97
CA ALA A 49 -5.45 5.49 -10.19
C ALA A 49 -6.35 5.99 -11.32
N ALA A 50 -7.56 6.47 -11.02
CA ALA A 50 -8.52 6.99 -11.99
C ALA A 50 -8.15 8.37 -12.57
N ARG A 51 -7.06 8.99 -12.08
CA ARG A 51 -6.56 10.28 -12.58
C ARG A 51 -5.36 10.15 -13.53
N CYS A 52 -4.94 8.93 -13.86
CA CYS A 52 -3.89 8.62 -14.83
C CYS A 52 -4.47 8.25 -16.19
#